data_AF-A0A6F9BFW0-F1
#
_entry.id   AF-A0A6F9BFW0-F1
#
_cell.length_a   1.000
_cell.length_b   1.000
_cell.length_c   1.000
_cell.angle_alpha   90.00
_cell.angle_beta   90.00
_cell.angle_gamma   90.00
#
_symmetry.space_group_name_H-M   'P 1'
#
loop_
_entity.id
_entity.type
_entity.pdbx_description
1 polymer ?
#
loop_
_entity_poly.entity_id
_entity_poly.type
_entity_poly.pdbx_seq_one_letter_code
_entity_poly.pdbx_strand_id
1 'polypeptide(L)'
;IKEPYSYSSAVGLGTGTPFASSGEGRITAVRVWENNNNNYYYSYYYNNNVYINGFQLRYDYTWSPWVKKGDVGSELRLLSGRSDGAGITSIGAHWGF
;
A
#
# COMPACT_ATOMS: atom_id res chain seq x y z
N ILE A 1 -6.14 -30.71 12.59
CA ILE A 1 -6.86 -29.54 12.01
C ILE A 1 -5.79 -28.62 11.46
N LYS A 2 -5.85 -28.25 10.17
CA LYS A 2 -4.89 -27.33 9.56
C LYS A 2 -5.35 -25.90 9.85
N GLU A 3 -4.44 -25.03 10.28
CA GLU A 3 -4.78 -23.62 10.44
C GLU A 3 -5.09 -23.00 9.06
N PRO A 4 -6.17 -22.21 8.93
CA PRO A 4 -6.64 -21.71 7.65
C PRO A 4 -5.79 -20.55 7.09
N TYR A 5 -4.81 -20.05 7.84
CA TYR A 5 -4.04 -18.87 7.51
C TYR A 5 -2.74 -19.22 6.77
N SER A 6 -2.35 -18.34 5.85
CA SER A 6 -1.08 -18.40 5.13
C SER A 6 -0.53 -17.00 4.92
N TYR A 7 0.78 -16.91 4.68
CA TYR A 7 1.47 -15.66 4.38
C TYR A 7 2.25 -15.82 3.07
N SER A 8 2.31 -14.76 2.28
CA SER A 8 3.21 -14.67 1.13
C SER A 8 4.60 -14.21 1.59
N SER A 9 5.64 -14.61 0.86
CA SER A 9 7.01 -14.12 1.11
C SER A 9 7.08 -12.60 0.98
N ALA A 10 7.89 -11.95 1.83
CA ALA A 10 8.16 -10.53 1.71
C ALA A 10 8.87 -10.21 0.38
N VAL A 11 8.54 -9.05 -0.21
CA VAL A 11 9.13 -8.54 -1.46
C VAL A 11 9.81 -7.19 -1.23
N GLY A 12 10.81 -6.87 -2.07
CA GLY A 12 11.62 -5.64 -1.95
C GLY A 12 12.97 -5.86 -1.26
N LEU A 13 13.67 -4.76 -0.96
CA LEU A 13 15.07 -4.77 -0.49
C LEU A 13 15.24 -5.07 1.01
N GLY A 14 14.17 -5.09 1.79
CA GLY A 14 14.22 -5.35 3.24
C GLY A 14 14.74 -4.19 4.10
N THR A 15 14.87 -2.98 3.54
CA THR A 15 15.28 -1.78 4.26
C THR A 15 14.10 -1.07 4.94
N GLY A 16 14.36 -0.32 6.01
CA GLY A 16 13.35 0.46 6.74
C GLY A 16 12.86 -0.23 8.02
N THR A 17 11.77 0.26 8.60
CA THR A 17 11.16 -0.31 9.81
C THR A 17 9.97 -1.19 9.43
N PRO A 18 9.97 -2.50 9.75
CA PRO A 18 8.82 -3.37 9.53
C PRO A 18 7.58 -2.88 10.27
N PHE A 19 6.40 -3.11 9.71
CA PHE A 19 5.11 -2.80 10.32
C PHE A 19 4.12 -3.91 10.01
N ALA A 20 3.06 -3.99 10.82
CA ALA A 20 1.89 -4.82 10.56
C ALA A 20 0.63 -3.99 10.81
N SER A 21 -0.45 -4.29 10.08
CA SER A 21 -1.76 -3.67 10.27
C SER A 21 -2.80 -4.74 10.49
N SER A 22 -3.68 -4.52 11.45
CA SER A 22 -4.86 -5.33 11.73
C SER A 22 -6.01 -4.42 12.15
N GLY A 23 -7.23 -4.94 12.07
CA GLY A 23 -8.45 -4.25 12.48
C GLY A 23 -9.62 -5.21 12.52
N GLU A 24 -10.72 -4.75 13.11
CA GLU A 24 -11.95 -5.52 13.23
C GLU A 24 -12.79 -5.40 11.96
N GLY A 25 -13.31 -6.53 11.48
CA GLY A 25 -14.14 -6.59 10.28
C GLY A 25 -13.36 -6.93 9.00
N ARG A 26 -14.06 -6.93 7.85
CA ARG A 26 -13.44 -7.24 6.56
C ARG A 26 -12.69 -6.02 6.01
N ILE A 27 -11.66 -6.23 5.21
CA ILE A 27 -11.06 -5.13 4.45
C ILE A 27 -12.09 -4.64 3.40
N THR A 28 -12.45 -3.36 3.44
CA THR A 28 -13.43 -2.73 2.53
C THR A 28 -12.82 -1.67 1.62
N ALA A 29 -11.64 -1.18 1.94
CA ALA A 29 -10.92 -0.21 1.11
C ALA A 29 -9.42 -0.21 1.39
N VAL A 30 -8.67 0.24 0.39
CA VAL A 30 -7.23 0.48 0.47
C VAL A 30 -6.94 1.91 0.01
N ARG A 31 -6.07 2.60 0.75
CA ARG A 31 -5.40 3.84 0.33
C ARG A 31 -3.93 3.57 0.10
N VAL A 32 -3.40 4.22 -0.92
CA VAL A 32 -1.97 4.18 -1.26
C VAL A 32 -1.50 5.60 -1.47
N TRP A 33 -0.32 5.93 -0.95
CA TRP A 33 0.36 7.18 -1.22
C TRP A 33 1.60 6.91 -2.04
N GLU A 34 1.79 7.71 -3.08
CA GLU A 34 2.97 7.64 -3.94
C GLU A 34 3.77 8.93 -3.82
N ASN A 35 5.11 8.80 -3.74
CA ASN A 35 5.96 9.97 -3.87
C ASN A 35 5.91 10.46 -5.31
N ASN A 36 5.37 11.66 -5.51
CA ASN A 36 5.31 12.30 -6.80
C ASN A 36 6.36 13.41 -6.87
N ASN A 37 7.60 13.04 -7.20
CA ASN A 37 8.65 14.03 -7.46
C ASN A 37 8.64 14.43 -8.94
N ASN A 38 7.51 14.95 -9.44
CA ASN A 38 7.39 15.47 -10.79
C ASN A 38 7.79 16.95 -10.85
N ASN A 39 9.04 17.24 -10.43
CA ASN A 39 9.61 18.57 -10.63
C ASN A 39 10.23 18.59 -12.03
N TYR A 40 9.52 19.16 -12.99
CA TYR A 40 9.84 19.16 -14.42
C TYR A 40 11.31 19.58 -14.71
N TYR A 41 11.89 20.44 -13.88
CA TYR A 41 13.27 20.92 -14.00
C TYR A 41 14.32 19.90 -13.52
N TYR A 42 14.01 19.11 -12.48
CA TYR A 42 14.91 18.09 -11.93
C TYR A 42 14.82 16.75 -12.68
N SER A 43 13.71 16.51 -13.36
CA SER A 43 13.46 15.31 -14.19
C SER A 43 14.52 15.04 -15.25
N TYR A 44 15.21 16.06 -15.76
CA TYR A 44 16.22 15.91 -16.80
C TYR A 44 17.58 15.44 -16.25
N TYR A 45 17.84 15.72 -14.97
CA TYR A 45 19.14 15.47 -14.33
C TYR A 45 19.12 14.33 -13.30
N TYR A 46 17.96 13.97 -12.75
CA TYR A 46 17.81 12.94 -11.73
C TYR A 46 16.69 11.95 -12.07
N ASN A 47 16.87 10.68 -11.69
CA ASN A 47 15.81 9.68 -11.77
C ASN A 47 14.63 10.12 -10.89
N ASN A 48 13.49 10.42 -11.53
CA ASN A 48 12.22 10.62 -10.82
C ASN A 48 11.71 9.27 -10.34
N ASN A 49 12.19 8.84 -9.18
CA ASN A 49 11.70 7.61 -8.58
C ASN A 49 10.29 7.85 -8.03
N VAL A 50 9.29 7.40 -8.79
CA VAL A 50 7.94 7.21 -8.27
C VAL A 50 7.92 5.89 -7.52
N TYR A 51 7.62 5.95 -6.22
CA TYR A 51 7.48 4.77 -5.38
C TYR A 51 6.37 4.96 -4.38
N ILE A 52 5.72 3.86 -4.02
CA ILE A 52 4.75 3.81 -2.94
C ILE A 52 5.46 4.19 -1.64
N ASN A 53 4.95 5.22 -0.96
CA ASN A 53 5.52 5.73 0.28
C ASN A 53 4.65 5.44 1.53
N GLY A 54 3.46 4.86 1.32
CA GLY A 54 2.57 4.45 2.39
C GLY A 54 1.30 3.75 1.93
N PHE A 55 0.63 3.10 2.87
CA PHE A 55 -0.64 2.38 2.68
C PHE A 55 -1.48 2.46 3.96
N GLN A 56 -2.80 2.35 3.79
CA GLN A 56 -3.76 2.30 4.89
C GLN A 56 -4.92 1.39 4.48
N LEU A 57 -5.36 0.54 5.41
CA LEU A 57 -6.46 -0.38 5.19
C LEU A 57 -7.70 0.12 5.91
N ARG A 58 -8.88 -0.07 5.31
CA ARG A 58 -10.16 0.13 5.98
C ARG A 58 -10.74 -1.22 6.34
N TYR A 59 -11.09 -1.40 7.60
CA TYR A 59 -11.81 -2.57 8.09
C TYR A 59 -13.25 -2.15 8.39
N ASP A 60 -14.21 -2.73 7.67
CA ASP A 60 -15.61 -2.30 7.57
C ASP A 60 -15.73 -0.79 7.33
N TYR A 61 -16.00 -0.02 8.39
CA TYR A 61 -16.18 1.42 8.29
C TYR A 61 -14.99 2.23 8.82
N THR A 62 -14.02 1.59 9.46
CA THR A 62 -12.95 2.23 10.22
C THR A 62 -11.60 2.10 9.51
N TRP A 63 -10.88 3.21 9.34
CA TRP A 63 -9.52 3.20 8.80
C TRP A 63 -8.51 2.81 9.88
N SER A 64 -7.52 2.00 9.52
CA SER A 64 -6.37 1.68 10.38
C SER A 64 -5.54 2.93 10.69
N PRO A 65 -4.63 2.88 11.67
CA PRO A 65 -3.55 3.86 11.75
C PRO A 65 -2.80 3.97 10.41
N TRP A 66 -2.36 5.17 10.05
CA TRP A 66 -1.60 5.42 8.83
C TRP A 66 -0.15 4.94 8.96
N VAL A 67 0.34 4.26 7.92
CA VAL A 67 1.75 3.87 7.80
C VAL A 67 2.31 4.51 6.54
N LYS A 68 3.05 5.61 6.69
CA LYS A 68 3.64 6.39 5.59
C LYS A 68 4.98 7.03 5.98
N LYS A 69 5.87 7.25 5.00
CA LYS A 69 7.20 7.87 5.19
C LYS A 69 7.17 9.41 5.25
N GLY A 70 6.08 10.07 4.85
CA GLY A 70 5.94 11.53 4.89
C GLY A 70 4.59 12.06 4.41
N ASP A 71 4.41 13.39 4.41
CA ASP A 71 3.16 14.06 4.00
C ASP A 71 3.10 14.40 2.50
N VAL A 72 4.23 14.28 1.79
CA VAL A 72 4.34 14.63 0.38
C VAL A 72 4.06 13.39 -0.46
N GLY A 73 2.89 13.35 -1.10
CA GLY A 73 2.54 12.30 -2.02
C GLY A 73 1.12 12.46 -2.56
N SER A 74 0.86 11.84 -3.71
CA SER A 74 -0.49 11.75 -4.25
C SER A 74 -1.21 10.60 -3.55
N GLU A 75 -2.41 10.85 -3.03
CA GLU A 75 -3.28 9.79 -2.53
C GLU A 75 -4.01 9.16 -3.72
N LEU A 76 -3.75 7.87 -4.00
CA LEU A 76 -4.69 7.10 -4.79
C LEU A 76 -5.90 6.80 -3.92
N ARG A 77 -7.00 7.52 -4.18
CA ARG A 77 -8.23 7.38 -3.42
C ARG A 77 -8.99 6.13 -3.84
N LEU A 78 -9.01 5.17 -2.91
CA LEU A 78 -9.97 4.08 -2.79
C LEU A 78 -9.99 3.08 -3.95
N LEU A 79 -9.27 1.96 -3.78
CA LEU A 79 -9.66 0.71 -4.43
C LEU A 79 -10.74 0.06 -3.56
N SER A 80 -12.02 0.40 -3.78
CA SER A 80 -13.11 -0.37 -3.21
C SER A 80 -13.25 -1.66 -4.01
N GLY A 81 -12.89 -2.79 -3.41
CA GLY A 81 -13.10 -4.09 -4.02
C GLY A 81 -14.59 -4.40 -4.17
N ARG A 82 -15.11 -4.21 -5.39
CA ARG A 82 -16.20 -4.94 -6.08
C ARG A 82 -17.54 -5.25 -5.34
N SER A 83 -18.57 -5.43 -6.17
CA SER A 83 -19.97 -5.66 -5.82
C SER A 83 -20.34 -7.10 -5.40
N ASP A 84 -19.39 -8.05 -5.33
CA ASP A 84 -19.66 -9.49 -5.20
C ASP A 84 -19.14 -10.15 -3.89
N GLY A 85 -18.53 -9.39 -2.97
CA GLY A 85 -18.26 -9.85 -1.60
C GLY A 85 -17.04 -10.77 -1.40
N ALA A 86 -16.24 -11.05 -2.43
CA ALA A 86 -15.14 -12.03 -2.37
C ALA A 86 -13.81 -11.52 -1.74
N GLY A 87 -13.70 -10.25 -1.35
CA GLY A 87 -12.47 -9.67 -0.79
C GLY A 87 -11.33 -9.51 -1.82
N ILE A 88 -10.10 -9.23 -1.35
CA ILE A 88 -8.89 -9.18 -2.20
C ILE A 88 -8.36 -10.60 -2.37
N THR A 89 -8.38 -11.13 -3.58
CA THR A 89 -7.99 -12.52 -3.88
C THR A 89 -6.59 -12.66 -4.49
N SER A 90 -6.00 -11.55 -4.96
CA SER A 90 -4.65 -11.53 -5.49
C SER A 90 -4.02 -10.14 -5.37
N ILE A 91 -2.70 -10.10 -5.23
CA ILE A 91 -1.88 -8.88 -5.19
C ILE A 91 -0.64 -9.13 -6.05
N GLY A 92 -0.35 -8.22 -6.97
CA GLY A 92 0.92 -8.17 -7.71
C GLY A 92 1.75 -6.97 -7.26
N ALA A 93 3.07 -7.11 -7.27
CA ALA A 93 3.99 -6.04 -6.91
C ALA A 93 5.18 -6.01 -7.88
N HIS A 94 5.70 -4.80 -8.14
CA HIS A 94 7.00 -4.59 -8.76
C HIS A 94 7.90 -3.80 -7.78
N TRP A 95 9.21 -3.94 -7.90
CA TRP A 95 10.16 -3.12 -7.15
C TRP A 95 11.41 -2.91 -8.01
N GLY A 96 12.04 -1.75 -7.85
CA GLY A 96 13.26 -1.36 -8.56
C GLY A 96 14.44 -1.19 -7.61
N PHE A 97 15.61 -0.97 -8.20
CA PHE A 97 16.87 -0.63 -7.53
C PHE A 97 17.21 0.84 -7.74
#